data_AF-A0AAV0ELK8-F1
#
_entry.id   AF-A0AAV0ELK8-F1
#
_cell.length_a   1.000
_cell.length_b   1.000
_cell.length_c   1.000
_cell.angle_alpha   90.00
_cell.angle_beta   90.00
_cell.angle_gamma   90.00
#
_symmetry.space_group_name_H-M   'P 1'
#
loop_
_entity.id
_entity.type
_entity.pdbx_description
1 polymer ?
#
loop_
_entity_poly.entity_id
_entity_poly.type
_entity_poly.pdbx_seq_one_letter_code
_entity_poly.pdbx_strand_id
1 'polypeptide(L)'
;MGAFVELGPFGVIPDGKTLYPRRYSWNKGVGFSYSNTSADYGKSGDKKTAQDSYKFIVNWFKRYPQYKARSLYSYIAGESYAGFYIPELADLIVNRNNLPKTTLTIQLKGIMVGNGIMNGDTDARGLYDYIWSHALISDETHSAMLENCLPKRGKKCNHIESAAGTEMGSLDFYSIYSPLCFDSKSPKKVKRNAGYDPCESDYVHSYLNLPAVQKALHANTTKLPYVRIGKFFYS
;
A
#
# COMPACT_ATOMS: atom_id res chain seq x y z
N MET A 1 0.04 -6.66 1.71
CA MET A 1 -0.02 -6.49 0.25
C MET A 1 1.37 -6.76 -0.35
N GLY A 2 2.29 -5.80 -0.35
CA GLY A 2 3.63 -5.94 -0.96
C GLY A 2 4.35 -7.28 -0.84
N ALA A 3 4.39 -7.87 0.35
CA ALA A 3 5.15 -9.12 0.56
C ALA A 3 4.51 -10.40 0.03
N PHE A 4 3.18 -10.49 0.03
CA PHE A 4 2.47 -11.74 -0.26
C PHE A 4 1.67 -11.67 -1.56
N VAL A 5 1.31 -10.46 -2.00
CA VAL A 5 0.48 -10.22 -3.20
C VAL A 5 1.33 -9.70 -4.36
N GLU A 6 2.44 -8.99 -4.10
CA GLU A 6 3.24 -8.35 -5.16
C GLU A 6 4.65 -8.96 -5.26
N LEU A 7 5.60 -8.42 -4.49
CA LEU A 7 7.04 -8.45 -4.76
C LEU A 7 7.83 -9.46 -3.90
N GLY A 8 7.18 -10.09 -2.93
CA GLY A 8 7.87 -11.00 -2.01
C GLY A 8 8.08 -12.40 -2.56
N PRO A 9 8.82 -13.25 -1.83
CA PRO A 9 9.25 -14.57 -2.30
C PRO A 9 8.13 -15.60 -2.45
N PHE A 10 7.01 -15.38 -1.77
CA PHE A 10 5.91 -16.34 -1.72
C PHE A 10 4.56 -15.66 -1.95
N GLY A 11 3.67 -16.33 -2.69
CA GLY A 11 2.24 -16.02 -2.70
C GLY A 11 1.45 -17.10 -1.97
N VAL A 12 0.15 -16.87 -1.78
CA VAL A 12 -0.77 -17.85 -1.16
C VAL A 12 -1.71 -18.35 -2.24
N ILE A 13 -1.87 -19.68 -2.36
CA ILE A 13 -2.82 -20.26 -3.32
C ILE A 13 -4.27 -20.13 -2.80
N PRO A 14 -5.30 -20.37 -3.63
CA PRO A 14 -6.70 -20.15 -3.25
C PRO A 14 -7.21 -20.92 -2.02
N ASP A 15 -6.47 -21.92 -1.51
CA ASP A 15 -6.84 -22.63 -0.28
C ASP A 15 -6.66 -21.78 1.00
N GLY A 16 -6.01 -20.63 0.89
CA GLY A 16 -5.71 -19.72 2.00
C GLY A 16 -4.77 -20.33 3.05
N LYS A 17 -4.02 -21.38 2.71
CA LYS A 17 -3.20 -22.18 3.64
C LYS A 17 -1.82 -22.49 3.10
N THR A 18 -1.67 -22.61 1.79
CA THR A 18 -0.43 -23.10 1.19
C THR A 18 0.31 -21.98 0.46
N LEU A 19 1.61 -21.88 0.72
CA LEU A 19 2.51 -20.96 0.03
C LEU A 19 3.01 -21.56 -1.29
N TYR A 20 3.19 -20.72 -2.30
CA TYR A 20 3.92 -21.05 -3.52
C TYR A 20 5.06 -20.06 -3.76
N PRO A 21 6.23 -20.49 -4.28
CA PRO A 21 7.31 -19.57 -4.60
C PRO A 21 6.97 -18.70 -5.81
N ARG A 22 7.26 -17.39 -5.74
CA ARG A 22 7.11 -16.47 -6.87
C ARG A 22 8.37 -16.46 -7.74
N ARG A 23 8.17 -16.59 -9.05
CA ARG A 23 9.26 -16.55 -10.05
C ARG A 23 9.96 -15.19 -10.13
N TYR A 24 9.22 -14.10 -9.91
CA TYR A 24 9.69 -12.72 -10.10
C TYR A 24 9.75 -11.92 -8.78
N SER A 25 10.24 -12.56 -7.70
CA SER A 25 10.41 -11.88 -6.40
C SER A 25 11.56 -10.87 -6.42
N TRP A 26 11.38 -9.75 -5.72
CA TRP A 26 12.43 -8.75 -5.49
C TRP A 26 13.32 -9.10 -4.28
N ASN A 27 12.89 -10.00 -3.39
CA ASN A 27 13.68 -10.34 -2.20
C ASN A 27 13.37 -11.73 -1.58
N LYS A 28 13.90 -11.97 -0.37
CA LYS A 28 13.68 -13.17 0.47
C LYS A 28 12.95 -12.90 1.81
N GLY A 29 12.14 -11.85 1.95
CA GLY A 29 11.24 -11.73 3.13
C GLY A 29 10.89 -10.31 3.60
N VAL A 30 9.93 -10.23 4.52
CA VAL A 30 9.45 -8.99 5.17
C VAL A 30 9.23 -9.19 6.68
N GLY A 31 9.17 -8.10 7.43
CA GLY A 31 8.80 -8.10 8.85
C GLY A 31 7.34 -7.70 9.10
N PHE A 32 6.91 -7.76 10.37
CA PHE A 32 5.59 -7.34 10.85
C PHE A 32 5.75 -6.32 11.99
N SER A 33 4.89 -5.30 12.03
CA SER A 33 4.92 -4.23 13.05
C SER A 33 3.67 -4.30 13.94
N TYR A 34 3.83 -4.03 15.24
CA TYR A 34 2.72 -3.92 16.21
C TYR A 34 3.05 -2.86 17.28
N SER A 35 2.02 -2.27 17.90
CA SER A 35 2.16 -1.48 19.14
C SER A 35 1.45 -2.16 20.30
N ASN A 36 2.07 -2.10 21.48
CA ASN A 36 1.48 -2.55 22.75
C ASN A 36 0.46 -1.55 23.31
N THR A 37 0.43 -0.33 22.78
CA THR A 37 -0.44 0.76 23.27
C THR A 37 -1.54 1.02 22.25
N SER A 38 -2.78 0.70 22.59
CA SER A 38 -3.93 0.86 21.68
C SER A 38 -4.15 2.30 21.21
N ALA A 39 -3.81 3.29 22.04
CA ALA A 39 -3.89 4.71 21.68
C ALA A 39 -2.95 5.13 20.54
N ASP A 40 -1.89 4.37 20.25
CA ASP A 40 -0.97 4.70 19.15
C ASP A 40 -1.64 4.56 17.77
N TYR A 41 -2.58 3.63 17.63
CA TYR A 41 -3.33 3.44 16.39
C TYR A 41 -4.19 4.66 16.03
N GLY A 42 -4.63 5.45 17.01
CA GLY A 42 -5.41 6.68 16.80
C GLY A 42 -4.58 7.96 16.65
N LYS A 43 -3.25 7.90 16.83
CA LYS A 43 -2.32 9.05 16.77
C LYS A 43 -1.37 8.99 15.57
N SER A 44 -1.62 8.06 14.65
CA SER A 44 -0.80 7.88 13.46
C SER A 44 -1.02 9.03 12.46
N GLY A 45 0.05 9.40 11.76
CA GLY A 45 0.05 10.47 10.75
C GLY A 45 1.41 10.51 10.05
N ASP A 46 1.51 11.21 8.93
CA ASP A 46 2.64 11.10 7.99
C ASP A 46 3.98 11.41 8.67
N LYS A 47 4.07 12.57 9.34
CA LYS A 47 5.25 12.97 10.13
C LYS A 47 5.65 11.96 11.20
N LYS A 48 4.69 11.37 11.92
CA LYS A 48 4.98 10.36 12.94
C LYS A 48 5.50 9.07 12.30
N THR A 49 4.88 8.66 11.19
CA THR A 49 5.27 7.48 10.41
C THR A 49 6.68 7.61 9.86
N ALA A 50 7.04 8.78 9.31
CA ALA A 50 8.39 9.06 8.85
C ALA A 50 9.42 8.98 10.00
N GLN A 51 9.11 9.57 11.16
CA GLN A 51 9.98 9.54 12.33
C GLN A 51 10.20 8.13 12.88
N ASP A 52 9.13 7.34 13.01
CA ASP A 52 9.23 5.99 13.55
C ASP A 52 9.90 5.04 12.55
N SER A 53 9.68 5.23 11.24
CA SER A 53 10.41 4.53 10.17
C SER A 53 11.91 4.85 10.19
N TYR A 54 12.27 6.13 10.34
CA TYR A 54 13.67 6.54 10.48
C TYR A 54 14.34 5.88 11.69
N LYS A 55 13.68 5.89 12.86
CA LYS A 55 14.18 5.21 14.07
C LYS A 55 14.38 3.72 13.84
N PHE A 56 13.44 3.07 13.15
CA PHE A 56 13.55 1.66 12.79
C PHE A 56 14.81 1.42 11.94
N ILE A 57 15.02 2.20 10.87
CA ILE A 57 16.19 2.05 9.99
C ILE A 57 17.50 2.23 10.77
N VAL A 58 17.59 3.27 11.61
CA VAL A 58 18.78 3.51 12.45
C VAL A 58 19.06 2.31 13.37
N ASN A 59 18.04 1.80 14.05
CA ASN A 59 18.19 0.66 14.95
C ASN A 59 18.46 -0.65 14.21
N TRP A 60 17.89 -0.81 13.01
CA TRP A 60 18.14 -1.96 12.15
C TRP A 60 19.61 -2.00 11.72
N PHE A 61 20.19 -0.87 11.30
CA PHE A 61 21.62 -0.79 10.99
C PHE A 61 22.51 -1.01 12.21
N LYS A 62 22.08 -0.61 13.41
CA LYS A 62 22.81 -0.94 14.66
C LYS A 62 22.80 -2.44 14.93
N ARG A 63 21.66 -3.10 14.74
CA ARG A 63 21.51 -4.55 14.94
C ARG A 63 22.20 -5.38 13.86
N TYR A 64 22.21 -4.89 12.62
CA TYR A 64 22.78 -5.56 11.46
C TYR A 64 23.88 -4.71 10.80
N PRO A 65 25.01 -4.49 11.49
CA PRO A 65 26.07 -3.60 11.01
C PRO A 65 26.70 -4.03 9.69
N GLN A 66 26.62 -5.31 9.32
CA GLN A 66 27.11 -5.83 8.03
C GLN A 66 26.45 -5.17 6.82
N TYR A 67 25.23 -4.63 6.98
CA TYR A 67 24.56 -3.89 5.91
C TYR A 67 24.95 -2.41 5.86
N LYS A 68 25.67 -1.87 6.86
CA LYS A 68 26.20 -0.50 6.80
C LYS A 68 27.26 -0.36 5.70
N ALA A 69 28.10 -1.37 5.48
CA ALA A 69 29.05 -1.38 4.37
C ALA A 69 28.35 -1.42 3.00
N ARG A 70 27.17 -2.05 2.94
CA ARG A 70 26.28 -2.07 1.76
C ARG A 70 25.37 -0.84 1.65
N SER A 71 25.44 0.10 2.60
CA SER A 71 24.66 1.34 2.58
C SER A 71 24.93 2.21 1.35
N LEU A 72 26.03 1.94 0.63
CA LEU A 72 26.35 2.52 -0.69
C LEU A 72 25.21 2.37 -1.73
N TYR A 73 24.18 1.56 -1.49
CA TYR A 73 23.05 1.34 -2.41
C TYR A 73 21.69 1.37 -1.73
N SER A 74 21.46 2.29 -0.78
CA SER A 74 20.17 2.34 -0.08
C SER A 74 19.11 2.97 -0.98
N TYR A 75 18.09 2.21 -1.36
CA TYR A 75 16.88 2.69 -2.03
C TYR A 75 15.68 2.48 -1.11
N ILE A 76 14.73 3.40 -1.16
CA ILE A 76 13.42 3.23 -0.52
C ILE A 76 12.34 3.24 -1.58
N ALA A 77 11.45 2.26 -1.51
CA ALA A 77 10.38 2.07 -2.48
C ALA A 77 9.04 1.89 -1.78
N GLY A 78 7.97 2.37 -2.39
CA GLY A 78 6.61 2.20 -1.88
C GLY A 78 5.56 2.44 -2.96
N GLU A 79 4.30 2.11 -2.64
CA GLU A 79 3.16 2.23 -3.54
C GLU A 79 1.99 3.01 -2.91
N SER A 80 1.13 3.61 -3.73
CA SER A 80 -0.14 4.23 -3.30
C SER A 80 0.09 5.40 -2.34
N TYR A 81 -0.46 5.37 -1.12
CA TYR A 81 -0.23 6.43 -0.14
C TYR A 81 1.26 6.58 0.25
N ALA A 82 2.10 5.60 -0.08
CA ALA A 82 3.55 5.75 0.05
C ALA A 82 4.15 6.87 -0.82
N GLY A 83 3.37 7.46 -1.75
CA GLY A 83 3.71 8.73 -2.38
C GLY A 83 3.90 9.89 -1.39
N PHE A 84 3.31 9.83 -0.19
CA PHE A 84 3.67 10.71 0.94
C PHE A 84 4.80 10.13 1.79
N TYR A 85 4.71 8.85 2.17
CA TYR A 85 5.65 8.24 3.11
C TYR A 85 7.10 8.22 2.61
N ILE A 86 7.31 7.88 1.33
CA ILE A 86 8.63 7.68 0.76
C ILE A 86 9.38 9.01 0.62
N PRO A 87 8.81 10.08 0.02
CA PRO A 87 9.47 11.38 -0.01
C PRO A 87 9.69 11.98 1.37
N GLU A 88 8.73 11.87 2.30
CA GLU A 88 8.88 12.44 3.65
C GLU A 88 9.99 11.72 4.45
N LEU A 89 10.10 10.40 4.34
CA LEU A 89 11.20 9.65 4.92
C LEU A 89 12.54 9.99 4.26
N ALA A 90 12.56 10.17 2.93
CA ALA A 90 13.77 10.57 2.20
C ALA A 90 14.30 11.92 2.69
N ASP A 91 13.43 12.92 2.76
CA ASP A 91 13.74 14.26 3.25
C ASP A 91 14.26 14.20 4.69
N LEU A 92 13.58 13.44 5.57
CA LEU A 92 14.02 13.25 6.94
C LEU A 92 15.43 12.62 7.02
N ILE A 93 15.74 11.63 6.18
CA ILE A 93 17.07 11.00 6.13
C ILE A 93 18.13 12.04 5.71
N VAL A 94 17.89 12.78 4.63
CA VAL A 94 18.83 13.79 4.13
C VAL A 94 19.08 14.88 5.17
N ASN A 95 18.01 15.40 5.77
CA ASN A 95 18.10 16.42 6.81
C ASN A 95 18.84 15.92 8.06
N ARG A 96 18.61 14.67 8.47
CA ARG A 96 19.33 14.06 9.59
C ARG A 96 20.80 13.86 9.29
N ASN A 97 21.17 13.45 8.08
CA ASN A 97 22.57 13.27 7.68
C ASN A 97 23.40 14.57 7.77
N ASN A 98 22.77 15.73 7.55
CA ASN A 98 23.43 17.04 7.58
C ASN A 98 23.63 17.61 9.01
N LEU A 99 23.16 16.92 10.05
CA LEU A 99 23.31 17.42 11.43
C LEU A 99 24.75 17.20 11.97
N PRO A 100 25.30 18.15 12.75
CA PRO A 100 26.68 18.07 13.27
C PRO A 100 26.96 16.88 14.21
N LYS A 101 25.92 16.28 14.80
CA LYS A 101 26.02 15.16 15.77
C LYS A 101 25.49 13.84 15.22
N THR A 102 25.54 13.66 13.90
CA THR A 102 25.01 12.46 13.25
C THR A 102 25.91 11.25 13.56
N THR A 103 25.34 10.25 14.23
CA THR A 103 26.05 9.01 14.62
C THR A 103 25.95 7.90 13.58
N LEU A 104 25.05 8.04 12.61
CA LEU A 104 24.85 7.11 11.50
C LEU A 104 24.44 7.90 10.27
N THR A 105 25.29 7.90 9.25
CA THR A 105 24.95 8.46 7.93
C THR A 105 24.31 7.37 7.08
N ILE A 106 23.08 7.62 6.61
CA ILE A 106 22.38 6.71 5.69
C ILE A 106 22.61 7.22 4.26
N GLN A 107 23.36 6.47 3.46
CA GLN A 107 23.63 6.83 2.07
C GLN A 107 22.44 6.48 1.16
N LEU A 108 21.42 7.33 1.15
CA LEU A 108 20.27 7.20 0.26
C LEU A 108 20.70 7.49 -1.19
N LYS A 109 20.48 6.54 -2.10
CA LYS A 109 20.81 6.66 -3.54
C LYS A 109 19.63 7.05 -4.41
N GLY A 110 18.42 6.70 -3.99
CA GLY A 110 17.22 7.04 -4.73
C GLY A 110 15.96 6.55 -4.05
N ILE A 111 14.84 7.03 -4.57
CA ILE A 111 13.52 6.62 -4.16
C ILE A 111 12.74 6.09 -5.37
N MET A 112 11.78 5.21 -5.12
CA MET A 112 10.86 4.73 -6.14
C MET A 112 9.44 4.77 -5.57
N VAL A 113 8.51 5.33 -6.33
CA VAL A 113 7.10 5.41 -5.95
C VAL A 113 6.28 4.82 -7.08
N GLY A 114 5.59 3.71 -6.83
CA GLY A 114 4.63 3.11 -7.77
C GLY A 114 3.23 3.65 -7.50
N ASN A 115 2.51 4.07 -8.55
CA ASN A 115 1.09 4.47 -8.47
C ASN A 115 0.76 5.35 -7.25
N GLY A 116 1.64 6.29 -6.92
CA GLY A 116 1.58 7.02 -5.66
C GLY A 116 0.69 8.25 -5.72
N ILE A 117 0.01 8.57 -4.61
CA ILE A 117 -0.65 9.87 -4.45
C ILE A 117 0.44 10.92 -4.19
N MET A 118 0.46 11.98 -4.99
CA MET A 118 1.50 13.01 -4.95
C MET A 118 0.92 14.40 -4.71
N ASN A 119 -0.19 14.71 -5.38
CA ASN A 119 -0.85 16.01 -5.28
C ASN A 119 -2.33 15.85 -5.59
N GLY A 120 -3.18 16.18 -4.62
CA GLY A 120 -4.62 15.96 -4.72
C GLY A 120 -5.27 16.59 -5.95
N ASP A 121 -4.81 17.76 -6.39
CA ASP A 121 -5.40 18.48 -7.52
C ASP A 121 -5.04 17.83 -8.86
N THR A 122 -3.75 17.51 -9.06
CA THR A 122 -3.29 16.83 -10.28
C THR A 122 -3.77 15.38 -10.32
N ASP A 123 -3.80 14.69 -9.19
CA ASP A 123 -4.25 13.30 -9.08
C ASP A 123 -5.75 13.19 -9.33
N ALA A 124 -6.55 14.13 -8.81
CA ALA A 124 -7.99 14.17 -9.08
C ALA A 124 -8.28 14.45 -10.56
N ARG A 125 -7.60 15.44 -11.17
CA ARG A 125 -7.73 15.70 -12.60
C ARG A 125 -7.33 14.47 -13.42
N GLY A 126 -6.17 13.89 -13.12
CA GLY A 126 -5.68 12.70 -13.81
C GLY A 126 -6.65 11.52 -13.70
N LEU A 127 -7.29 11.34 -12.54
CA LEU A 127 -8.31 10.32 -12.36
C LEU A 127 -9.53 10.56 -13.24
N TYR A 128 -10.07 11.78 -13.27
CA TYR A 128 -11.25 12.10 -14.07
C TYR A 128 -10.96 11.92 -15.57
N ASP A 129 -9.81 12.40 -16.04
CA ASP A 129 -9.37 12.21 -17.42
C ASP A 129 -9.14 10.72 -17.74
N TYR A 130 -8.63 9.94 -16.78
CA TYR A 130 -8.42 8.50 -16.94
C TYR A 130 -9.74 7.73 -17.10
N ILE A 131 -10.70 7.90 -16.20
CA ILE A 131 -11.96 7.16 -16.27
C ILE A 131 -12.80 7.56 -17.51
N TRP A 132 -12.71 8.82 -17.92
CA TRP A 132 -13.34 9.30 -19.16
C TRP A 132 -12.68 8.72 -20.41
N SER A 133 -11.35 8.84 -20.54
CA SER A 133 -10.61 8.31 -21.70
C SER A 133 -10.68 6.78 -21.85
N HIS A 134 -11.07 6.07 -20.79
CA HIS A 134 -11.32 4.63 -20.80
C HIS A 134 -12.80 4.27 -21.00
N ALA A 135 -13.63 5.24 -21.41
CA ALA A 135 -15.05 5.08 -21.69
C ALA A 135 -15.86 4.51 -20.50
N LEU A 136 -15.45 4.85 -19.27
CA LEU A 136 -16.15 4.44 -18.05
C LEU A 136 -17.20 5.47 -17.60
N ILE A 137 -17.10 6.71 -18.10
CA ILE A 137 -18.07 7.79 -17.87
C ILE A 137 -18.34 8.58 -19.15
N SER A 138 -19.46 9.27 -19.17
CA SER A 138 -19.91 10.17 -20.24
C SER A 138 -19.13 11.49 -20.28
N ASP A 139 -19.18 12.16 -21.45
CA ASP A 139 -18.61 13.50 -21.66
C ASP A 139 -19.24 14.53 -20.71
N GLU A 140 -20.54 14.39 -20.44
CA GLU A 140 -21.29 15.25 -19.53
C GLU A 140 -20.79 15.09 -18.08
N THR A 141 -20.60 13.84 -17.63
CA THR A 141 -20.10 13.56 -16.28
C THR A 141 -18.66 14.01 -16.11
N HIS A 142 -17.80 13.79 -17.10
CA HIS A 142 -16.41 14.28 -17.08
C HIS A 142 -16.35 15.81 -17.00
N SER A 143 -17.09 16.51 -17.85
CA SER A 143 -17.15 17.98 -17.84
C SER A 143 -17.67 18.50 -16.49
N ALA A 144 -18.72 17.87 -15.96
CA ALA A 144 -19.27 18.23 -14.65
C ALA A 144 -18.24 18.03 -13.52
N MET A 145 -17.44 16.96 -13.56
CA MET A 145 -16.37 16.72 -12.59
C MET A 145 -15.29 17.82 -12.66
N LEU A 146 -14.80 18.15 -13.86
CA LEU A 146 -13.77 19.18 -14.02
C LEU A 146 -14.21 20.54 -13.47
N GLU A 147 -15.46 20.93 -13.70
CA GLU A 147 -16.00 22.22 -13.26
C GLU A 147 -16.32 22.26 -11.76
N ASN A 148 -16.85 21.16 -11.21
CA ASN A 148 -17.48 21.18 -9.89
C ASN A 148 -16.70 20.43 -8.80
N CYS A 149 -15.70 19.62 -9.17
CA CYS A 149 -14.89 18.85 -8.22
C CYS A 149 -13.47 19.36 -8.07
N LEU A 150 -12.82 19.88 -9.13
CA LEU A 150 -11.44 20.36 -9.04
C LEU A 150 -11.26 21.64 -8.21
N PRO A 151 -12.10 22.69 -8.38
CA PRO A 151 -11.87 23.94 -7.64
C PRO A 151 -12.14 23.81 -6.14
N LYS A 152 -13.13 22.99 -5.77
CA LYS A 152 -13.51 22.73 -4.38
C LYS A 152 -14.41 21.49 -4.27
N ARG A 153 -13.98 20.52 -3.46
CA ARG A 153 -14.83 19.39 -3.08
C ARG A 153 -15.97 19.83 -2.16
N GLY A 154 -17.17 19.32 -2.43
CA GLY A 154 -18.38 19.67 -1.70
C GLY A 154 -19.56 18.80 -2.13
N LYS A 155 -20.76 19.07 -1.59
CA LYS A 155 -21.95 18.23 -1.83
C LYS A 155 -22.24 17.99 -3.32
N LYS A 156 -22.11 19.03 -4.14
CA LYS A 156 -22.33 18.93 -5.60
C LYS A 156 -21.35 17.95 -6.25
N CYS A 157 -20.06 18.01 -5.87
CA CYS A 157 -19.08 17.05 -6.34
C CYS A 157 -19.43 15.62 -5.91
N ASN A 158 -19.82 15.39 -4.66
CA ASN A 158 -20.19 14.05 -4.19
C ASN A 158 -21.36 13.44 -4.99
N HIS A 159 -22.33 14.26 -5.42
CA HIS A 159 -23.42 13.79 -6.29
C HIS A 159 -22.91 13.39 -7.67
N ILE A 160 -21.96 14.14 -8.24
CA ILE A 160 -21.34 13.84 -9.53
C ILE A 160 -20.46 12.59 -9.44
N GLU A 161 -19.64 12.46 -8.40
CA GLU A 161 -18.83 11.25 -8.13
C GLU A 161 -19.73 10.01 -7.96
N SER A 162 -20.91 10.16 -7.35
CA SER A 162 -21.90 9.08 -7.25
C SER A 162 -22.52 8.70 -8.60
N ALA A 163 -22.81 9.69 -9.45
CA ALA A 163 -23.29 9.46 -10.82
C ALA A 163 -22.22 8.75 -11.67
N ALA A 164 -20.97 9.22 -11.60
CA ALA A 164 -19.82 8.56 -12.21
C ALA A 164 -19.69 7.11 -11.74
N GLY A 165 -19.78 6.85 -10.43
CA GLY A 165 -19.75 5.48 -9.90
C GLY A 165 -20.91 4.60 -10.42
N THR A 166 -22.06 5.18 -10.73
CA THR A 166 -23.19 4.46 -11.32
C THR A 166 -22.94 4.12 -12.80
N GLU A 167 -22.38 5.04 -13.57
CA GLU A 167 -21.99 4.83 -14.97
C GLU A 167 -20.91 3.76 -15.10
N MET A 168 -19.90 3.84 -14.24
CA MET A 168 -18.78 2.90 -14.17
C MET A 168 -19.22 1.47 -13.83
N GLY A 169 -20.31 1.32 -13.06
CA GLY A 169 -20.84 0.02 -12.66
C GLY A 169 -19.90 -0.76 -11.73
N SER A 170 -19.99 -2.09 -11.77
CA SER A 170 -19.12 -2.96 -10.97
C SER A 170 -17.81 -3.21 -11.70
N LEU A 171 -16.74 -2.56 -11.25
CA LEU A 171 -15.37 -2.80 -11.72
C LEU A 171 -14.39 -2.92 -10.56
N ASP A 172 -13.22 -3.49 -10.85
CA ASP A 172 -12.08 -3.40 -9.97
C ASP A 172 -11.31 -2.11 -10.26
N PHE A 173 -11.40 -1.15 -9.35
CA PHE A 173 -10.73 0.16 -9.51
C PHE A 173 -9.19 0.05 -9.52
N TYR A 174 -8.61 -1.03 -8.98
CA TYR A 174 -7.17 -1.27 -9.05
C TYR A 174 -6.73 -1.85 -10.39
N SER A 175 -7.66 -2.43 -11.16
CA SER A 175 -7.39 -2.99 -12.48
C SER A 175 -8.69 -3.13 -13.28
N ILE A 176 -9.02 -2.11 -14.09
CA ILE A 176 -10.31 -2.00 -14.79
C ILE A 176 -10.60 -3.13 -15.80
N TYR A 177 -9.57 -3.88 -16.20
CA TYR A 177 -9.68 -5.02 -17.12
C TYR A 177 -9.68 -6.39 -16.40
N SER A 178 -9.50 -6.38 -15.08
CA SER A 178 -9.47 -7.60 -14.28
C SER A 178 -10.89 -8.04 -13.92
N PRO A 179 -11.12 -9.35 -13.79
CA PRO A 179 -12.39 -9.85 -13.29
C PRO A 179 -12.63 -9.37 -11.85
N LEU A 180 -13.88 -9.33 -11.43
CA LEU A 180 -14.23 -9.06 -10.04
C LEU A 180 -14.07 -10.31 -9.18
N CYS A 181 -13.68 -10.11 -7.91
CA CYS A 181 -13.70 -11.16 -6.91
C CYS A 181 -15.11 -11.28 -6.30
N PHE A 182 -15.90 -12.25 -6.76
CA PHE A 182 -17.28 -12.46 -6.26
C PHE A 182 -17.38 -13.46 -5.11
N ASP A 183 -16.48 -14.44 -5.04
CA ASP A 183 -16.42 -15.41 -3.93
C ASP A 183 -15.02 -16.06 -3.84
N SER A 184 -14.24 -15.70 -2.84
CA SER A 184 -12.93 -16.31 -2.58
C SER A 184 -13.01 -17.78 -2.17
N LYS A 185 -14.21 -18.29 -1.83
CA LYS A 185 -14.42 -19.71 -1.45
C LYS A 185 -14.79 -20.62 -2.61
N SER A 186 -15.12 -20.06 -3.77
CA SER A 186 -15.49 -20.81 -4.97
C SER A 186 -14.45 -20.58 -6.06
N PRO A 187 -13.32 -21.33 -6.05
CA PRO A 187 -12.20 -21.09 -6.94
C PRO A 187 -12.52 -21.67 -8.32
N LYS A 188 -13.49 -21.07 -9.03
CA LYS A 188 -13.40 -21.13 -10.49
C LYS A 188 -12.08 -20.43 -10.80
N LYS A 189 -11.13 -21.16 -11.42
CA LYS A 189 -9.82 -20.65 -11.83
C LYS A 189 -10.01 -19.26 -12.45
N VAL A 190 -9.85 -18.22 -11.65
CA VAL A 190 -9.81 -16.86 -12.17
C VAL A 190 -8.54 -16.87 -12.99
N LYS A 191 -8.68 -16.87 -14.32
CA LYS A 191 -7.52 -16.77 -15.19
C LYS A 191 -6.85 -15.47 -14.80
N ARG A 192 -5.61 -15.56 -14.30
CA ARG A 192 -4.75 -14.41 -14.06
C ARG A 192 -4.50 -13.74 -15.41
N ASN A 193 -5.39 -12.85 -15.81
CA ASN A 193 -5.13 -12.00 -16.95
C ASN A 193 -4.01 -11.05 -16.52
N ALA A 194 -2.90 -11.05 -17.25
CA ALA A 194 -1.71 -10.23 -16.96
C ALA A 194 -1.05 -10.45 -15.57
N GLY A 195 -1.32 -11.56 -14.86
CA GLY A 195 -0.64 -11.90 -13.61
C GLY A 195 -1.24 -11.30 -12.33
N TYR A 196 -2.31 -10.51 -12.43
CA TYR A 196 -3.09 -10.00 -11.30
C TYR A 196 -4.24 -10.96 -10.95
N ASP A 197 -4.46 -11.18 -9.65
CA ASP A 197 -5.57 -11.97 -9.12
C ASP A 197 -6.30 -11.13 -8.05
N PRO A 198 -7.52 -10.64 -8.34
CA PRO A 198 -8.26 -9.74 -7.44
C PRO A 198 -8.61 -10.41 -6.10
N CYS A 199 -8.65 -11.75 -6.06
CA CYS A 199 -8.96 -12.52 -4.85
C CYS A 199 -7.72 -12.87 -4.02
N GLU A 200 -6.50 -12.62 -4.50
CA GLU A 200 -5.27 -13.06 -3.80
C GLU A 200 -5.16 -12.46 -2.39
N SER A 201 -5.65 -11.24 -2.20
CA SER A 201 -5.76 -10.58 -0.90
C SER A 201 -6.57 -11.39 0.13
N ASP A 202 -7.64 -12.04 -0.29
CA ASP A 202 -8.49 -12.86 0.59
C ASP A 202 -7.78 -14.15 1.03
N TYR A 203 -7.01 -14.76 0.11
CA TYR A 203 -6.23 -15.95 0.40
C TYR A 203 -5.11 -15.62 1.40
N VAL A 204 -4.43 -14.49 1.18
CA VAL A 204 -3.39 -13.98 2.08
C VAL A 204 -3.96 -13.63 3.44
N HIS A 205 -5.11 -12.96 3.49
CA HIS A 205 -5.80 -12.68 4.74
C HIS A 205 -6.13 -13.97 5.50
N SER A 206 -6.67 -14.98 4.80
CA SER A 206 -6.96 -16.29 5.40
C SER A 206 -5.70 -16.95 5.96
N TYR A 207 -4.60 -16.93 5.21
CA TYR A 207 -3.32 -17.51 5.61
C TYR A 207 -2.71 -16.84 6.83
N LEU A 208 -2.64 -15.50 6.84
CA LEU A 208 -2.07 -14.73 7.94
C LEU A 208 -2.87 -14.86 9.25
N ASN A 209 -4.13 -15.28 9.17
CA ASN A 209 -4.99 -15.54 10.32
C ASN A 209 -4.97 -17.00 10.81
N LEU A 210 -4.19 -17.88 10.20
CA LEU A 210 -3.97 -19.23 10.73
C LEU A 210 -3.17 -19.15 12.05
N PRO A 211 -3.59 -19.86 13.12
CA PRO A 211 -2.91 -19.80 14.42
C PRO A 211 -1.41 -20.18 14.33
N ALA A 212 -1.09 -21.18 13.50
CA ALA A 212 0.29 -21.60 13.26
C ALA A 212 1.12 -20.50 12.58
N VAL A 213 0.52 -19.75 11.64
CA VAL A 213 1.18 -18.65 10.92
C VAL A 213 1.38 -17.46 11.87
N GLN A 214 0.36 -17.07 12.62
CA GLN A 214 0.50 -16.00 13.63
C GLN A 214 1.61 -16.32 14.63
N LYS A 215 1.65 -17.56 15.14
CA LYS A 215 2.70 -18.03 16.04
C LYS A 215 4.09 -17.95 15.39
N ALA A 216 4.23 -18.41 14.14
CA ALA A 216 5.49 -18.37 13.41
C ALA A 216 5.98 -16.94 13.12
N LEU A 217 5.05 -16.01 12.91
CA LEU A 217 5.34 -14.59 12.69
C LEU A 217 5.52 -13.80 13.98
N HIS A 218 5.39 -14.46 15.14
CA HIS A 218 5.33 -13.81 16.46
C HIS A 218 4.25 -12.72 16.54
N ALA A 219 3.20 -12.84 15.73
CA ALA A 219 1.99 -12.02 15.82
C ALA A 219 1.12 -12.55 16.98
N ASN A 220 0.40 -11.65 17.66
CA ASN A 220 -0.46 -11.95 18.81
C ASN A 220 0.24 -12.44 20.09
N THR A 221 1.45 -11.97 20.37
CA THR A 221 2.11 -12.21 21.66
C THR A 221 1.45 -11.47 22.84
N THR A 222 0.55 -10.52 22.57
CA THR A 222 -0.07 -9.63 23.57
C THR A 222 -1.53 -9.93 23.90
N LYS A 223 -2.18 -10.91 23.26
CA LYS A 223 -3.62 -11.26 23.45
C LYS A 223 -4.58 -10.06 23.32
N LEU A 224 -4.19 -9.01 22.60
CA LEU A 224 -5.06 -7.87 22.37
C LEU A 224 -6.25 -8.33 21.51
N PRO A 225 -7.50 -7.98 21.87
CA PRO A 225 -8.63 -8.23 20.99
C PRO A 225 -8.34 -7.47 19.70
N TYR A 226 -8.22 -8.19 18.59
CA TYR A 226 -8.13 -7.56 17.28
C TYR A 226 -9.35 -6.67 17.14
N VAL A 227 -9.16 -5.34 17.18
CA VAL A 227 -10.06 -4.46 16.47
C VAL A 227 -9.99 -4.95 15.04
N ARG A 228 -11.11 -5.38 14.45
CA ARG A 228 -11.18 -5.52 12.99
C ARG A 228 -10.83 -4.15 12.43
N ILE A 229 -9.55 -3.91 12.13
CA ILE A 229 -9.13 -2.77 11.32
C ILE A 229 -9.43 -3.17 9.87
N GLY A 230 -10.72 -3.44 9.62
CA GLY A 230 -11.30 -3.42 8.29
C GLY A 230 -11.74 -2.00 8.07
N LYS A 231 -10.84 -1.19 7.49
CA LYS A 231 -10.98 0.17 6.95
C LYS A 231 -9.68 0.96 7.16
N PHE A 232 -8.57 0.42 6.66
CA PHE A 232 -7.58 1.28 6.01
C PHE A 232 -7.57 0.78 4.55
N PHE A 233 -7.72 1.69 3.60
CA PHE A 233 -7.97 1.45 2.16
C PHE A 233 -9.41 1.13 1.74
N TYR A 234 -10.44 1.89 2.18
CA TYR A 234 -11.68 2.06 1.39
C TYR A 234 -12.37 3.37 1.80
N SER A 235 -12.09 4.44 1.06
CA SER A 235 -12.94 5.59 0.80
C SER A 235 -12.34 6.40 -0.34
#